data_AF-A0A9E6C697-F1
#
_entry.id   AF-A0A9E6C697-F1
#
_cell.length_a   1.000
_cell.length_b   1.000
_cell.length_c   1.000
_cell.angle_alpha   90.00
_cell.angle_beta   90.00
_cell.angle_gamma   90.00
#
_symmetry.space_group_name_H-M   'P 1'
#
loop_
_entity.id
_entity.type
_entity.pdbx_description
1 polymer ?
#
loop_
_entity_poly.entity_id
_entity_poly.type
_entity_poly.pdbx_seq_one_letter_code
_entity_poly.pdbx_strand_id
1 'polypeptide(L)'
;MTQARPLRPQRPVGIVGYGAYVPRYRLPAEEIRRIWSQGKGGLPVKEKAVPGLDEDTFTIALEAARNALARAGIPPEALRAVWVGSESHPYAVKPTGTLVAEALGATPDVQAGDWEFACKAGTEAMVAAIGLVGSGMADYALAIGADTAQGRPGDALEYTAAAGGAAYILGPAREALAVIEATYSYVTDTPDFWRREHQRYPEHGQRFTGEPAYFHHITHAAQGLMDALGLTPQDFAYAVFHQPNTKFPQRVAKMLGFRPEQIEAGLLVPYIGNTYSGSALVGLTAVLDQAQPGDRILLTSFGSGAGSDAMVLTVTERLPDRRGRAPRTWDYIRRRTPIDYGTYVRYRGKLAD
;
A
#
# COMPACT_ATOMS: atom_id res chain seq x y z
N MET A 1 28.75 -1.15 -10.94
CA MET A 1 27.45 -1.44 -10.31
C MET A 1 27.72 -1.76 -8.85
N THR A 2 27.21 -0.94 -7.94
CA THR A 2 27.29 -1.21 -6.49
C THR A 2 26.48 -2.46 -6.19
N GLN A 3 27.08 -3.46 -5.54
CA GLN A 3 26.38 -4.69 -5.19
C GLN A 3 25.22 -4.37 -4.23
N ALA A 4 24.00 -4.78 -4.58
CA ALA A 4 22.83 -4.61 -3.72
C ALA A 4 23.05 -5.30 -2.37
N ARG A 5 22.64 -4.66 -1.28
CA ARG A 5 22.80 -5.16 0.08
C ARG A 5 21.43 -5.45 0.68
N PRO A 6 20.90 -6.67 0.51
CA PRO A 6 19.59 -7.01 1.05
C PRO A 6 19.61 -6.95 2.58
N LEU A 7 18.57 -6.37 3.16
CA LEU A 7 18.32 -6.38 4.59
C LEU A 7 17.70 -7.72 4.96
N ARG A 8 18.29 -8.40 5.94
CA ARG A 8 17.79 -9.67 6.48
C ARG A 8 17.72 -9.57 8.00
N PRO A 9 16.59 -9.96 8.61
CA PRO A 9 16.48 -9.97 10.06
C PRO A 9 17.33 -11.09 10.66
N GLN A 10 17.83 -10.92 11.89
CA GLN A 10 18.58 -11.97 12.61
C GLN A 10 17.67 -13.16 12.94
N ARG A 11 16.50 -12.89 13.52
CA ARG A 11 15.42 -13.86 13.70
C ARG A 11 14.55 -13.90 12.44
N PRO A 12 14.21 -15.07 11.89
CA PRO A 12 13.26 -15.16 10.77
C PRO A 12 11.90 -14.51 11.09
N VAL A 13 11.45 -13.60 10.21
CA VAL A 13 10.19 -12.83 10.35
C VAL A 13 9.26 -13.15 9.19
N GLY A 14 7.94 -13.06 9.42
CA GLY A 14 6.95 -13.08 8.37
C GLY A 14 5.67 -12.35 8.76
N ILE A 15 4.72 -12.32 7.82
CA ILE A 15 3.39 -11.75 8.04
C ILE A 15 2.54 -12.81 8.74
N VAL A 16 2.10 -12.56 9.98
CA VAL A 16 1.22 -13.46 10.75
C VAL A 16 -0.27 -13.12 10.59
N GLY A 17 -0.58 -11.91 10.15
CA GLY A 17 -1.92 -11.46 9.80
C GLY A 17 -1.89 -10.29 8.83
N TYR A 18 -2.90 -10.19 7.98
CA TYR A 18 -3.04 -9.11 7.02
C TYR A 18 -4.51 -8.68 6.91
N GLY A 19 -4.75 -7.43 6.52
CA GLY A 19 -6.08 -6.88 6.39
C GLY A 19 -6.10 -5.74 5.39
N ALA A 20 -7.23 -5.58 4.71
CA ALA A 20 -7.47 -4.47 3.80
C ALA A 20 -8.75 -3.75 4.21
N TYR A 21 -8.85 -2.49 3.80
CA TYR A 21 -10.09 -1.76 3.78
C TYR A 21 -10.15 -0.87 2.54
N VAL A 22 -11.26 -0.96 1.81
CA VAL A 22 -11.58 -0.02 0.74
C VAL A 22 -12.95 0.59 1.04
N PRO A 23 -13.08 1.92 1.05
CA PRO A 23 -14.35 2.61 1.23
C PRO A 23 -15.46 2.09 0.30
N ARG A 24 -16.72 2.39 0.60
CA ARG A 24 -17.84 1.90 -0.22
C ARG A 24 -18.05 2.71 -1.50
N TYR A 25 -17.84 4.02 -1.48
CA TYR A 25 -18.19 4.86 -2.62
C TYR A 25 -17.16 4.77 -3.75
N ARG A 26 -17.63 4.80 -5.00
CA ARG A 26 -16.78 4.79 -6.20
C ARG A 26 -17.16 5.92 -7.13
N LEU A 27 -16.17 6.68 -7.59
CA LEU A 27 -16.34 7.65 -8.65
C LEU A 27 -15.86 7.04 -9.97
N PRO A 28 -16.76 6.80 -10.95
CA PRO A 28 -16.37 6.42 -12.31
C PRO A 28 -15.46 7.48 -12.94
N ALA A 29 -14.42 7.06 -13.63
CA ALA A 29 -13.49 7.99 -14.29
C ALA A 29 -14.19 8.80 -15.39
N GLU A 30 -15.27 8.26 -15.97
CA GLU A 30 -16.14 8.93 -16.92
C GLU A 30 -16.78 10.21 -16.35
N GLU A 31 -17.06 10.26 -15.04
CA GLU A 31 -17.65 11.45 -14.39
C GLU A 31 -16.69 12.63 -14.40
N ILE A 32 -15.41 12.39 -14.10
CA ILE A 32 -14.36 13.42 -14.15
C ILE A 32 -14.18 13.90 -15.60
N ARG A 33 -14.13 12.97 -16.56
CA ARG A 33 -14.01 13.27 -17.99
C ARG A 33 -15.20 14.06 -18.52
N ARG A 34 -16.41 13.76 -18.06
CA ARG A 34 -17.64 14.48 -18.42
C ARG A 34 -17.55 15.94 -18.02
N ILE A 35 -17.04 16.24 -16.82
CA ILE A 35 -16.91 17.60 -16.28
C ILE A 35 -15.75 18.36 -16.93
N TRP A 36 -14.54 17.78 -16.95
CA TRP A 36 -13.32 18.53 -17.31
C TRP A 36 -12.90 18.42 -18.77
N SER A 37 -13.39 17.41 -19.50
CA SER A 37 -12.94 17.13 -20.86
C SER A 37 -14.10 16.99 -21.86
N GLN A 38 -15.32 17.38 -21.46
CA GLN A 38 -16.53 17.27 -22.29
C GLN A 38 -16.70 15.85 -22.89
N GLY A 39 -16.31 14.82 -22.13
CA GLY A 39 -16.37 13.43 -22.59
C GLY A 39 -15.31 13.03 -23.63
N LYS A 40 -14.21 13.78 -23.80
CA LYS A 40 -13.11 13.43 -24.71
C LYS A 40 -11.89 12.89 -23.94
N GLY A 41 -11.04 12.11 -24.61
CA GLY A 41 -9.81 11.54 -24.03
C GLY A 41 -9.98 10.14 -23.43
N GLY A 42 -8.84 9.50 -23.14
CA GLY A 42 -8.78 8.17 -22.52
C GLY A 42 -8.80 8.22 -20.99
N LEU A 43 -9.10 7.08 -20.37
CA LEU A 43 -9.21 6.98 -18.91
C LEU A 43 -8.00 6.20 -18.34
N PRO A 44 -7.30 6.73 -17.32
CA PRO A 44 -6.16 6.05 -16.71
C PRO A 44 -6.57 4.87 -15.80
N VAL A 45 -7.83 4.86 -15.37
CA VAL A 45 -8.50 3.85 -14.52
C VAL A 45 -9.99 3.77 -14.90
N LYS A 46 -10.70 2.73 -14.45
CA LYS A 46 -12.15 2.62 -14.64
C LYS A 46 -12.90 3.48 -13.63
N GLU A 47 -12.56 3.34 -12.36
CA GLU A 47 -13.18 4.06 -11.25
C GLU A 47 -12.20 4.17 -10.08
N LYS A 48 -12.49 5.05 -9.12
CA LYS A 48 -11.66 5.21 -7.92
C LYS A 48 -12.49 5.19 -6.65
N ALA A 49 -11.90 4.71 -5.55
CA ALA A 49 -12.51 4.71 -4.23
C ALA A 49 -12.56 6.12 -3.63
N VAL A 50 -13.70 6.45 -3.05
CA VAL A 50 -13.98 7.73 -2.39
C VAL A 50 -14.42 7.43 -0.95
N PRO A 51 -13.80 8.03 0.07
CA PRO A 51 -14.24 7.89 1.45
C PRO A 51 -15.58 8.62 1.64
N GLY A 52 -16.43 8.10 2.52
CA GLY A 52 -17.59 8.78 3.05
C GLY A 52 -17.25 10.04 3.85
N LEU A 53 -18.27 10.77 4.29
CA LEU A 53 -18.10 11.98 5.11
C LEU A 53 -17.52 11.69 6.50
N ASP A 54 -17.68 10.46 6.96
CA ASP A 54 -17.26 9.91 8.25
C ASP A 54 -16.06 8.96 8.13
N GLU A 55 -15.44 8.88 6.94
CA GLU A 55 -14.26 8.06 6.69
C GLU A 55 -13.03 8.94 6.45
N ASP A 56 -11.98 8.72 7.23
CA ASP A 56 -10.65 9.29 7.06
C ASP A 56 -9.55 8.21 7.10
N THR A 57 -8.29 8.62 7.02
CA THR A 57 -7.14 7.72 7.08
C THR A 57 -7.10 6.89 8.36
N PHE A 58 -7.51 7.44 9.52
CA PHE A 58 -7.57 6.71 10.77
C PHE A 58 -8.60 5.58 10.71
N THR A 59 -9.82 5.86 10.26
CA THR A 59 -10.88 4.85 10.17
C THR A 59 -10.52 3.72 9.20
N ILE A 60 -9.90 4.06 8.06
CA ILE A 60 -9.41 3.09 7.07
C ILE A 60 -8.30 2.23 7.66
N ALA A 61 -7.33 2.84 8.34
CA ALA A 61 -6.24 2.15 9.01
C ALA A 61 -6.74 1.20 10.11
N LEU A 62 -7.70 1.66 10.92
CA LEU A 62 -8.30 0.87 12.00
C LEU A 62 -9.03 -0.37 11.47
N GLU A 63 -9.85 -0.22 10.43
CA GLU A 63 -10.57 -1.35 9.84
C GLU A 63 -9.62 -2.37 9.19
N ALA A 64 -8.59 -1.90 8.47
CA ALA A 64 -7.55 -2.78 7.96
C ALA A 64 -6.82 -3.52 9.09
N ALA A 65 -6.49 -2.83 10.19
CA ALA A 65 -5.82 -3.41 11.34
C ALA A 65 -6.67 -4.45 12.08
N ARG A 66 -7.98 -4.20 12.26
CA ARG A 66 -8.93 -5.17 12.81
C ARG A 66 -8.96 -6.46 11.98
N ASN A 67 -8.98 -6.32 10.66
CA ASN A 67 -8.91 -7.47 9.76
C ASN A 67 -7.57 -8.22 9.89
N ALA A 68 -6.45 -7.50 10.04
CA ALA A 68 -5.14 -8.09 10.26
C ALA A 68 -5.07 -8.86 11.59
N LEU A 69 -5.59 -8.30 12.68
CA LEU A 69 -5.69 -8.96 13.99
C LEU A 69 -6.58 -10.21 13.94
N ALA A 70 -7.74 -10.13 13.29
CA ALA A 70 -8.62 -11.29 13.12
C ALA A 70 -7.93 -12.43 12.38
N ARG A 71 -7.14 -12.13 11.33
CA ARG A 71 -6.30 -13.14 10.66
C ARG A 71 -5.12 -13.59 11.51
N ALA A 72 -4.50 -12.72 12.31
CA ALA A 72 -3.40 -13.08 13.20
C ALA A 72 -3.85 -13.93 14.41
N GLY A 73 -5.09 -13.78 14.86
CA GLY A 73 -5.60 -14.50 16.04
C GLY A 73 -4.75 -14.29 17.29
N ILE A 74 -4.11 -13.11 17.41
CA ILE A 74 -3.35 -12.70 18.59
C ILE A 74 -4.15 -11.66 19.39
N PRO A 75 -3.97 -11.57 20.72
CA PRO A 75 -4.49 -10.46 21.50
C PRO A 75 -3.84 -9.13 21.04
N PRO A 76 -4.59 -8.02 20.91
CA PRO A 76 -4.05 -6.71 20.53
C PRO A 76 -2.90 -6.23 21.42
N GLU A 77 -2.92 -6.56 22.71
CA GLU A 77 -1.92 -6.23 23.73
C GLU A 77 -0.55 -6.87 23.44
N ALA A 78 -0.49 -7.89 22.58
CA ALA A 78 0.77 -8.49 22.14
C ALA A 78 1.52 -7.61 21.12
N LEU A 79 0.85 -6.61 20.52
CA LEU A 79 1.51 -5.66 19.63
C LEU A 79 2.43 -4.74 20.43
N ARG A 80 3.70 -4.68 20.05
CA ARG A 80 4.69 -3.76 20.65
C ARG A 80 4.97 -2.53 19.81
N ALA A 81 4.48 -2.52 18.56
CA ALA A 81 4.47 -1.35 17.71
C ALA A 81 3.19 -1.26 16.88
N VAL A 82 2.67 -0.05 16.71
CA VAL A 82 1.54 0.31 15.83
C VAL A 82 1.97 1.51 15.01
N TRP A 83 2.27 1.27 13.73
CA TRP A 83 2.82 2.25 12.82
C TRP A 83 1.94 2.47 11.60
N VAL A 84 1.65 3.72 11.31
CA VAL A 84 0.80 4.12 10.17
C VAL A 84 1.62 4.96 9.20
N GLY A 85 1.83 4.43 7.99
CA GLY A 85 2.36 5.20 6.87
C GLY A 85 1.23 5.84 6.07
N SER A 86 1.31 7.16 5.89
CA SER A 86 0.33 7.94 5.13
C SER A 86 0.95 9.25 4.62
N GLU A 87 0.28 9.91 3.67
CA GLU A 87 0.49 11.34 3.37
C GLU A 87 -0.76 12.20 3.68
N SER A 88 -1.76 11.57 4.29
CA SER A 88 -3.06 12.16 4.59
C SER A 88 -3.48 11.85 6.03
N HIS A 89 -2.53 11.91 6.97
CA HIS A 89 -2.80 11.86 8.40
C HIS A 89 -3.89 12.89 8.79
N PRO A 90 -4.90 12.52 9.61
CA PRO A 90 -5.99 13.44 9.93
C PRO A 90 -5.55 14.69 10.71
N TYR A 91 -4.43 14.58 11.43
CA TYR A 91 -3.84 15.66 12.20
C TYR A 91 -2.40 15.88 11.74
N ALA A 92 -1.97 17.14 11.68
CA ALA A 92 -0.57 17.48 11.41
C ALA A 92 0.37 17.09 12.57
N VAL A 93 -0.09 17.21 13.83
CA VAL A 93 0.75 16.98 15.03
C VAL A 93 -0.03 16.18 16.09
N LYS A 94 -0.66 15.08 15.68
CA LYS A 94 -1.23 14.07 16.59
C LYS A 94 -1.22 12.70 15.87
N PRO A 95 -0.41 11.72 16.31
CA PRO A 95 -0.17 10.54 15.50
C PRO A 95 -1.41 9.67 15.33
N THR A 96 -1.71 9.31 14.10
CA THR A 96 -2.71 8.33 13.70
C THR A 96 -2.45 6.99 14.36
N GLY A 97 -1.18 6.58 14.49
CA GLY A 97 -0.78 5.37 15.20
C GLY A 97 -1.27 5.31 16.64
N THR A 98 -1.32 6.45 17.36
CA THR A 98 -1.85 6.47 18.74
C THR A 98 -3.35 6.22 18.78
N LEU A 99 -4.09 6.76 17.79
CA LEU A 99 -5.53 6.52 17.66
C LEU A 99 -5.83 5.07 17.34
N VAL A 100 -5.07 4.47 16.43
CA VAL A 100 -5.23 3.06 16.06
C VAL A 100 -4.88 2.15 17.24
N ALA A 101 -3.76 2.39 17.93
CA ALA A 101 -3.35 1.58 19.07
C ALA A 101 -4.41 1.57 20.18
N GLU A 102 -4.93 2.74 20.55
CA GLU A 102 -5.99 2.89 21.55
C GLU A 102 -7.28 2.19 21.11
N ALA A 103 -7.72 2.42 19.86
CA ALA A 103 -8.95 1.85 19.33
C ALA A 103 -8.92 0.32 19.14
N LEU A 104 -7.72 -0.27 19.08
CA LEU A 104 -7.52 -1.71 19.06
C LEU A 104 -7.40 -2.32 20.46
N GLY A 105 -7.15 -1.52 21.49
CA GLY A 105 -6.81 -2.01 22.84
C GLY A 105 -5.38 -2.52 22.96
N ALA A 106 -4.45 -2.03 22.13
CA ALA A 106 -3.02 -2.41 22.21
C ALA A 106 -2.24 -1.60 23.26
N THR A 107 -2.83 -0.51 23.78
CA THR A 107 -2.24 0.37 24.78
C THR A 107 -2.30 -0.23 26.19
N PRO A 108 -1.44 0.20 27.13
CA PRO A 108 -0.46 1.29 27.01
C PRO A 108 0.94 0.84 26.56
N ASP A 109 1.27 -0.45 26.63
CA ASP A 109 2.63 -0.94 26.44
C ASP A 109 2.97 -1.18 24.95
N VAL A 110 2.89 -0.12 24.15
CA VAL A 110 3.06 -0.18 22.69
C VAL A 110 3.73 1.08 22.18
N GLN A 111 4.69 0.93 21.25
CA GLN A 111 5.21 2.08 20.52
C GLN A 111 4.21 2.46 19.42
N ALA A 112 3.83 3.73 19.33
CA ALA A 112 2.92 4.20 18.28
C ALA A 112 3.52 5.41 17.56
N GLY A 113 3.30 5.51 16.25
CA GLY A 113 3.83 6.61 15.45
C GLY A 113 3.38 6.59 14.00
N ASP A 114 3.60 7.72 13.35
CA ASP A 114 3.25 7.96 11.96
C ASP A 114 4.53 8.00 11.10
N TRP A 115 4.43 7.50 9.87
CA TRP A 115 5.52 7.43 8.91
C TRP A 115 5.16 8.23 7.67
N GLU A 116 6.09 9.04 7.20
CA GLU A 116 5.92 9.85 5.99
C GLU A 116 7.07 9.61 5.03
N PHE A 117 6.73 9.05 3.87
CA PHE A 117 7.57 9.01 2.68
C PHE A 117 6.65 8.73 1.48
N ALA A 118 5.82 9.73 1.15
CA ALA A 118 4.84 9.64 0.06
C ALA A 118 4.16 8.26 -0.01
N CYS A 119 4.05 7.69 -1.21
CA CYS A 119 3.38 6.40 -1.43
C CYS A 119 4.14 5.16 -0.92
N LYS A 120 5.37 5.27 -0.38
CA LYS A 120 6.11 4.13 0.23
C LYS A 120 6.07 4.11 1.76
N ALA A 121 5.44 5.09 2.40
CA ALA A 121 5.40 5.19 3.87
C ALA A 121 4.92 3.91 4.56
N GLY A 122 3.95 3.20 3.97
CA GLY A 122 3.44 1.93 4.50
C GLY A 122 4.48 0.79 4.45
N THR A 123 5.32 0.73 3.41
CA THR A 123 6.40 -0.27 3.35
C THR A 123 7.59 0.09 4.22
N GLU A 124 7.87 1.38 4.43
CA GLU A 124 8.85 1.83 5.44
C GLU A 124 8.46 1.31 6.84
N ALA A 125 7.19 1.45 7.21
CA ALA A 125 6.67 0.87 8.46
C ALA A 125 6.84 -0.67 8.51
N MET A 126 6.66 -1.38 7.38
CA MET A 126 6.91 -2.82 7.32
C MET A 126 8.41 -3.17 7.49
N VAL A 127 9.31 -2.42 6.85
CA VAL A 127 10.77 -2.62 6.99
C VAL A 127 11.21 -2.39 8.44
N ALA A 128 10.72 -1.33 9.08
CA ALA A 128 10.95 -1.09 10.50
C ALA A 128 10.41 -2.24 11.37
N ALA A 129 9.23 -2.77 11.05
CA ALA A 129 8.60 -3.86 11.79
C ALA A 129 9.38 -5.17 11.66
N ILE A 130 9.93 -5.45 10.47
CA ILE A 130 10.87 -6.56 10.27
C ILE A 130 12.10 -6.40 11.16
N GLY A 131 12.66 -5.19 11.26
CA GLY A 131 13.79 -4.90 12.14
C GLY A 131 13.48 -5.14 13.61
N LEU A 132 12.35 -4.60 14.11
CA LEU A 132 11.93 -4.72 15.52
C LEU A 132 11.65 -6.17 15.92
N VAL A 133 10.93 -6.92 15.09
CA VAL A 133 10.64 -8.33 15.34
C VAL A 133 11.89 -9.19 15.12
N GLY A 134 12.69 -8.86 14.11
CA GLY A 134 13.89 -9.58 13.70
C GLY A 134 15.04 -9.47 14.70
N SER A 135 15.12 -8.38 15.45
CA SER A 135 16.10 -8.18 16.53
C SER A 135 15.71 -8.88 17.84
N GLY A 136 14.47 -9.33 17.97
CA GLY A 136 13.93 -9.91 19.20
C GLY A 136 13.48 -8.87 20.23
N MET A 137 13.44 -7.57 19.89
CA MET A 137 12.89 -6.53 20.77
C MET A 137 11.40 -6.69 21.03
N ALA A 138 10.67 -7.30 20.08
CA ALA A 138 9.25 -7.59 20.18
C ALA A 138 8.89 -8.85 19.40
N ASP A 139 7.76 -9.49 19.76
CA ASP A 139 7.21 -10.58 18.96
C ASP A 139 6.30 -10.09 17.83
N TYR A 140 5.53 -9.03 18.04
CA TYR A 140 4.60 -8.52 17.03
C TYR A 140 4.66 -7.01 16.85
N ALA A 141 4.60 -6.59 15.59
CA ALA A 141 4.52 -5.21 15.17
C ALA A 141 3.48 -5.06 14.06
N LEU A 142 2.63 -4.05 14.17
CA LEU A 142 1.60 -3.70 13.21
C LEU A 142 2.10 -2.56 12.32
N ALA A 143 2.22 -2.81 11.02
CA ALA A 143 2.53 -1.83 10.00
C ALA A 143 1.33 -1.62 9.08
N ILE A 144 0.95 -0.36 8.86
CA ILE A 144 -0.23 0.02 8.09
C ILE A 144 0.19 1.02 7.01
N GLY A 145 -0.33 0.86 5.80
CA GLY A 145 -0.32 1.92 4.79
C GLY A 145 -1.74 2.26 4.40
N ALA A 146 -2.14 3.51 4.57
CA ALA A 146 -3.49 3.97 4.30
C ALA A 146 -3.49 5.44 3.89
N ASP A 147 -4.40 5.80 2.99
CA ASP A 147 -4.58 7.19 2.58
C ASP A 147 -6.03 7.51 2.23
N THR A 148 -6.33 8.80 2.34
CA THR A 148 -7.41 9.49 1.64
C THR A 148 -6.79 10.55 0.71
N ALA A 149 -6.20 10.10 -0.40
CA ALA A 149 -5.40 10.95 -1.27
C ALA A 149 -6.16 12.15 -1.86
N GLN A 150 -5.44 13.24 -2.11
CA GLN A 150 -5.99 14.49 -2.66
C GLN A 150 -5.48 14.75 -4.08
N GLY A 151 -6.39 14.67 -5.07
CA GLY A 151 -6.13 15.17 -6.42
C GLY A 151 -6.73 16.57 -6.62
N ARG A 152 -6.01 17.51 -7.22
CA ARG A 152 -6.55 18.85 -7.54
C ARG A 152 -7.67 18.73 -8.58
N PRO A 153 -8.82 19.42 -8.42
CA PRO A 153 -9.85 19.45 -9.45
C PRO A 153 -9.31 19.84 -10.83
N GLY A 154 -9.64 19.06 -11.86
CA GLY A 154 -9.18 19.30 -13.23
C GLY A 154 -7.75 18.83 -13.54
N ASP A 155 -7.00 18.35 -12.56
CA ASP A 155 -5.68 17.73 -12.77
C ASP A 155 -5.80 16.24 -13.12
N ALA A 156 -4.80 15.69 -13.82
CA ALA A 156 -4.76 14.27 -14.18
C ALA A 156 -4.78 13.33 -12.96
N LEU A 157 -4.18 13.74 -11.83
CA LEU A 157 -4.23 13.00 -10.57
C LEU A 157 -5.64 12.88 -10.01
N GLU A 158 -6.57 13.76 -10.39
CA GLU A 158 -7.96 13.64 -9.95
C GLU A 158 -8.58 12.30 -10.38
N TYR A 159 -8.17 11.73 -11.51
CA TYR A 159 -8.68 10.44 -11.97
C TYR A 159 -8.25 9.27 -11.08
N THR A 160 -7.09 9.36 -10.43
CA THR A 160 -6.49 8.22 -9.73
C THR A 160 -6.43 8.41 -8.22
N ALA A 161 -6.32 9.62 -7.67
CA ALA A 161 -6.21 9.86 -6.24
C ALA A 161 -7.44 9.34 -5.47
N ALA A 162 -7.25 8.26 -4.71
CA ALA A 162 -8.31 7.49 -4.10
C ALA A 162 -8.09 7.27 -2.60
N ALA A 163 -8.98 6.51 -1.97
CA ALA A 163 -8.87 6.14 -0.56
C ALA A 163 -8.89 4.63 -0.34
N GLY A 164 -8.11 4.18 0.63
CA GLY A 164 -8.02 2.78 1.02
C GLY A 164 -6.72 2.49 1.75
N GLY A 165 -6.60 1.30 2.32
CA GLY A 165 -5.42 0.94 3.09
C GLY A 165 -5.34 -0.55 3.38
N ALA A 166 -4.16 -0.96 3.80
CA ALA A 166 -3.87 -2.32 4.23
C ALA A 166 -2.95 -2.32 5.45
N ALA A 167 -3.10 -3.36 6.25
CA ALA A 167 -2.40 -3.56 7.51
C ALA A 167 -1.78 -4.94 7.55
N TYR A 168 -0.59 -5.02 8.12
CA TYR A 168 0.21 -6.25 8.25
C TYR A 168 0.74 -6.35 9.66
N ILE A 169 0.52 -7.51 10.28
CA ILE A 169 1.17 -7.86 11.54
C ILE A 169 2.38 -8.71 11.19
N LEU A 170 3.54 -8.17 11.50
CA LEU A 170 4.83 -8.85 11.37
C LEU A 170 5.06 -9.61 12.67
N GLY A 171 5.52 -10.85 12.55
CA GLY A 171 5.78 -11.73 13.68
C GLY A 171 6.77 -12.84 13.35
N PRO A 172 7.00 -13.79 14.28
CA PRO A 172 7.97 -14.86 14.08
C PRO A 172 7.60 -15.73 12.88
N ALA A 173 8.57 -16.08 12.02
CA ALA A 173 8.31 -16.82 10.78
C ALA A 173 7.57 -18.16 10.98
N ARG A 174 7.76 -18.82 12.14
CA ARG A 174 7.06 -20.09 12.49
C ARG A 174 5.53 -19.95 12.55
N GLU A 175 5.02 -18.74 12.67
CA GLU A 175 3.59 -18.41 12.77
C GLU A 175 3.07 -17.73 11.50
N ALA A 176 3.97 -17.41 10.57
CA ALA A 176 3.68 -16.57 9.43
C ALA A 176 2.83 -17.28 8.38
N LEU A 177 1.93 -16.51 7.76
CA LEU A 177 1.18 -16.83 6.54
C LEU A 177 2.07 -16.67 5.30
N ALA A 178 3.04 -15.76 5.37
CA ALA A 178 4.11 -15.63 4.39
C ALA A 178 5.41 -15.18 5.09
N VAL A 179 6.50 -15.92 4.85
CA VAL A 179 7.84 -15.61 5.40
C VAL A 179 8.51 -14.56 4.51
N ILE A 180 9.19 -13.60 5.12
CA ILE A 180 9.93 -12.57 4.40
C ILE A 180 11.37 -13.04 4.24
N GLU A 181 11.79 -13.30 3.00
CA GLU A 181 13.14 -13.82 2.71
C GLU A 181 14.21 -12.72 2.85
N ALA A 182 13.92 -11.55 2.29
CA ALA A 182 14.77 -10.36 2.38
C ALA A 182 14.00 -9.12 1.91
N THR A 183 14.53 -7.94 2.26
CA THR A 183 14.09 -6.66 1.71
C THR A 183 15.26 -5.88 1.14
N TYR A 184 15.00 -4.92 0.27
CA TYR A 184 16.00 -4.01 -0.26
C TYR A 184 15.35 -2.68 -0.63
N SER A 185 15.99 -1.57 -0.24
CA SER A 185 15.49 -0.23 -0.52
C SER A 185 16.45 0.51 -1.45
N TYR A 186 15.90 1.21 -2.43
CA TYR A 186 16.64 2.10 -3.32
C TYR A 186 16.08 3.52 -3.18
N VAL A 187 16.91 4.47 -2.75
CA VAL A 187 16.47 5.83 -2.38
C VAL A 187 17.44 6.86 -2.93
N THR A 188 16.90 7.94 -3.50
CA THR A 188 17.65 9.13 -3.92
C THR A 188 16.84 10.39 -3.59
N ASP A 189 17.45 11.57 -3.69
CA ASP A 189 16.71 12.84 -3.68
C ASP A 189 16.27 13.16 -5.13
N THR A 190 14.98 13.02 -5.40
CA THR A 190 14.35 13.26 -6.71
C THR A 190 13.07 14.08 -6.52
N PRO A 191 13.03 15.35 -6.96
CA PRO A 191 11.88 16.23 -6.75
C PRO A 191 10.79 16.01 -7.80
N ASP A 192 10.16 14.83 -7.80
CA ASP A 192 9.16 14.46 -8.79
C ASP A 192 7.72 14.81 -8.41
N PHE A 193 7.36 14.65 -7.14
CA PHE A 193 6.05 15.00 -6.58
C PHE A 193 6.23 15.38 -5.12
N TRP A 194 5.55 16.45 -4.69
CA TRP A 194 5.64 16.97 -3.33
C TRP A 194 4.38 17.74 -2.95
N ARG A 195 4.15 17.92 -1.65
CA ARG A 195 3.15 18.85 -1.12
C ARG A 195 3.83 19.70 -0.06
N ARG A 196 3.88 21.02 -0.27
CA ARG A 196 4.38 21.93 0.76
C ARG A 196 3.39 22.06 1.91
N GLU A 197 3.89 22.42 3.08
CA GLU A 197 3.07 22.74 4.23
C GLU A 197 1.98 23.77 3.87
N HIS A 198 0.80 23.60 4.46
CA HIS A 198 -0.43 24.37 4.19
C HIS A 198 -1.02 24.28 2.77
N GLN A 199 -0.36 23.63 1.81
CA GLN A 199 -0.95 23.41 0.49
C GLN A 199 -1.95 22.25 0.53
N ARG A 200 -3.15 22.49 0.03
CA ARG A 200 -4.21 21.47 -0.01
C ARG A 200 -3.92 20.34 -1.00
N TYR A 201 -3.27 20.67 -2.11
CA TYR A 201 -2.99 19.73 -3.20
C TYR A 201 -1.50 19.68 -3.48
N PRO A 202 -0.98 18.51 -3.89
CA PRO A 202 0.41 18.36 -4.29
C PRO A 202 0.72 19.05 -5.62
N GLU A 203 2.01 19.23 -5.87
CA GLU A 203 2.61 19.59 -7.16
C GLU A 203 3.45 18.42 -7.68
N HIS A 204 3.69 18.40 -8.99
CA HIS A 204 4.48 17.34 -9.62
C HIS A 204 5.17 17.81 -10.90
N GLY A 205 6.32 17.20 -11.19
CA GLY A 205 7.12 17.43 -12.39
C GLY A 205 6.54 16.80 -13.67
N GLN A 206 5.23 16.51 -13.70
CA GLN A 206 4.53 15.94 -14.85
C GLN A 206 5.22 14.66 -15.37
N ARG A 207 5.79 14.68 -16.58
CA ARG A 207 6.50 13.54 -17.18
C ARG A 207 7.71 13.09 -16.36
N PHE A 208 8.29 13.97 -15.54
CA PHE A 208 9.41 13.66 -14.64
C PHE A 208 9.03 12.61 -13.57
N THR A 209 7.74 12.46 -13.24
CA THR A 209 7.27 11.37 -12.35
C THR A 209 7.44 9.97 -12.94
N GLY A 210 7.64 9.87 -14.27
CA GLY A 210 7.78 8.60 -14.98
C GLY A 210 9.19 8.01 -14.91
N GLU A 211 9.99 8.24 -15.97
CA GLU A 211 11.32 7.61 -16.15
C GLU A 211 12.29 7.90 -15.01
N PRO A 212 12.60 9.17 -14.67
CA PRO A 212 13.69 9.45 -13.73
C PRO A 212 13.29 9.19 -12.27
N ALA A 213 12.00 9.08 -11.97
CA ALA A 213 11.49 8.80 -10.64
C ALA A 213 10.93 7.37 -10.54
N TYR A 214 9.65 7.16 -10.87
CA TYR A 214 8.98 5.87 -10.67
C TYR A 214 9.72 4.68 -11.32
N PHE A 215 9.98 4.72 -12.63
CA PHE A 215 10.57 3.57 -13.33
C PHE A 215 12.02 3.34 -12.90
N HIS A 216 12.79 4.40 -12.68
CA HIS A 216 14.15 4.31 -12.17
C HIS A 216 14.19 3.57 -10.82
N HIS A 217 13.47 4.05 -9.81
CA HIS A 217 13.58 3.54 -8.45
C HIS A 217 12.98 2.13 -8.31
N ILE A 218 11.81 1.90 -8.90
CA ILE A 218 11.10 0.62 -8.73
C ILE A 218 11.84 -0.53 -9.43
N THR A 219 12.44 -0.28 -10.61
CA THR A 219 13.20 -1.32 -11.31
C THR A 219 14.53 -1.60 -10.63
N HIS A 220 15.23 -0.58 -10.12
CA HIS A 220 16.49 -0.77 -9.38
C HIS A 220 16.27 -1.51 -8.05
N ALA A 221 15.18 -1.22 -7.33
CA ALA A 221 14.83 -1.94 -6.11
C ALA A 221 14.47 -3.41 -6.41
N ALA A 222 13.57 -3.65 -7.37
CA ALA A 222 13.14 -4.99 -7.74
C ALA A 222 14.30 -5.85 -8.28
N GLN A 223 15.04 -5.34 -9.28
CA GLN A 223 16.16 -6.04 -9.88
C GLN A 223 17.29 -6.25 -8.87
N GLY A 224 17.62 -5.22 -8.07
CA GLY A 224 18.66 -5.33 -7.05
C GLY A 224 18.37 -6.41 -6.01
N LEU A 225 17.11 -6.56 -5.59
CA LEU A 225 16.73 -7.63 -4.67
C LEU A 225 16.76 -9.01 -5.34
N MET A 226 16.23 -9.13 -6.56
CA MET A 226 16.25 -10.39 -7.31
C MET A 226 17.69 -10.86 -7.55
N ASP A 227 18.57 -9.97 -8.03
CA ASP A 227 19.99 -10.27 -8.27
C ASP A 227 20.70 -10.71 -6.98
N ALA A 228 20.46 -10.00 -5.87
CA ALA A 228 21.07 -10.33 -4.58
C ALA A 228 20.61 -11.69 -4.01
N LEU A 229 19.45 -12.18 -4.45
CA LEU A 229 18.91 -13.49 -4.07
C LEU A 229 19.18 -14.57 -5.14
N GLY A 230 19.76 -14.21 -6.29
CA GLY A 230 19.93 -15.14 -7.41
C GLY A 230 18.61 -15.58 -8.03
N LEU A 231 17.58 -14.73 -7.97
CA LEU A 231 16.23 -15.00 -8.47
C LEU A 231 15.99 -14.30 -9.81
N THR A 232 15.02 -14.83 -10.54
CA THR A 232 14.53 -14.32 -11.81
C THR A 232 13.01 -14.10 -11.72
N PRO A 233 12.39 -13.32 -12.62
CA PRO A 233 10.94 -13.14 -12.65
C PRO A 233 10.14 -14.46 -12.74
N GLN A 234 10.75 -15.53 -13.28
CA GLN A 234 10.12 -16.84 -13.42
C GLN A 234 9.99 -17.59 -12.08
N ASP A 235 10.77 -17.22 -11.07
CA ASP A 235 10.76 -17.83 -9.73
C ASP A 235 9.60 -17.33 -8.84
N PHE A 236 8.81 -16.38 -9.33
CA PHE A 236 7.70 -15.77 -8.61
C PHE A 236 6.35 -16.25 -9.17
N ALA A 237 5.43 -16.62 -8.29
CA ALA A 237 4.05 -16.82 -8.66
C ALA A 237 3.35 -15.47 -8.90
N TYR A 238 3.67 -14.47 -8.07
CA TYR A 238 3.07 -13.15 -8.15
C TYR A 238 4.09 -12.02 -8.02
N ALA A 239 3.76 -10.88 -8.62
CA ALA A 239 4.45 -9.61 -8.38
C ALA A 239 3.45 -8.46 -8.19
N VAL A 240 3.74 -7.58 -7.24
CA VAL A 240 2.93 -6.39 -6.94
C VAL A 240 3.83 -5.18 -7.00
N PHE A 241 3.51 -4.25 -7.90
CA PHE A 241 4.21 -2.99 -8.06
C PHE A 241 3.33 -1.85 -7.58
N HIS A 242 3.92 -0.75 -7.10
CA HIS A 242 3.16 0.47 -6.83
C HIS A 242 2.36 0.89 -8.08
N GLN A 243 1.13 1.34 -7.88
CA GLN A 243 0.15 1.43 -8.96
C GLN A 243 -0.49 2.81 -9.02
N PRO A 244 0.22 3.84 -9.53
CA PRO A 244 -0.31 5.20 -9.63
C PRO A 244 -1.39 5.35 -10.71
N ASN A 245 -1.39 4.44 -11.68
CA ASN A 245 -2.38 4.25 -12.75
C ASN A 245 -2.25 2.83 -13.30
N THR A 246 -3.14 2.41 -14.20
CA THR A 246 -3.15 1.05 -14.76
C THR A 246 -1.86 0.69 -15.53
N LYS A 247 -1.26 1.65 -16.25
CA LYS A 247 -0.18 1.37 -17.22
C LYS A 247 1.19 1.22 -16.56
N PHE A 248 1.47 1.96 -15.49
CA PHE A 248 2.77 2.00 -14.84
C PHE A 248 3.23 0.65 -14.26
N PRO A 249 2.44 -0.06 -13.43
CA PRO A 249 2.82 -1.37 -12.91
C PRO A 249 2.93 -2.42 -14.03
N GLN A 250 2.07 -2.37 -15.05
CA GLN A 250 2.16 -3.25 -16.22
C GLN A 250 3.46 -3.03 -17.01
N ARG A 251 3.88 -1.77 -17.15
CA ARG A 251 5.13 -1.43 -17.83
C ARG A 251 6.35 -1.90 -17.04
N VAL A 252 6.36 -1.70 -15.72
CA VAL A 252 7.44 -2.21 -14.85
C VAL A 252 7.54 -3.73 -14.93
N ALA A 253 6.40 -4.42 -14.82
CA ALA A 253 6.34 -5.87 -14.95
C ALA A 253 6.98 -6.33 -16.27
N LYS A 254 6.62 -5.69 -17.39
CA LYS A 254 7.21 -5.98 -18.70
C LYS A 254 8.72 -5.67 -18.76
N MET A 255 9.16 -4.54 -18.20
CA MET A 255 10.58 -4.16 -18.17
C MET A 255 11.44 -5.17 -17.40
N LEU A 256 10.90 -5.69 -16.31
CA LEU A 256 11.57 -6.68 -15.45
C LEU A 256 11.42 -8.12 -15.97
N GLY A 257 10.54 -8.39 -16.93
CA GLY A 257 10.36 -9.74 -17.51
C GLY A 257 9.26 -10.59 -16.85
N PHE A 258 8.37 -9.98 -16.06
CA PHE A 258 7.16 -10.64 -15.54
C PHE A 258 6.07 -10.75 -16.61
N ARG A 259 5.30 -11.84 -16.55
CA ARG A 259 4.11 -12.05 -17.38
C ARG A 259 2.89 -11.34 -16.78
N PRO A 260 1.90 -10.95 -17.60
CA PRO A 260 0.69 -10.27 -17.11
C PRO A 260 -0.05 -11.02 -16.00
N GLU A 261 -0.09 -12.35 -16.05
CA GLU A 261 -0.83 -13.18 -15.09
C GLU A 261 -0.20 -13.10 -13.69
N GLN A 262 1.11 -12.86 -13.59
CA GLN A 262 1.82 -12.73 -12.31
C GLN A 262 1.43 -11.45 -11.57
N ILE A 263 0.96 -10.41 -12.27
CA ILE A 263 0.59 -9.13 -11.65
C ILE A 263 -0.92 -8.91 -11.54
N GLU A 264 -1.72 -9.70 -12.26
CA GLU A 264 -3.17 -9.49 -12.40
C GLU A 264 -3.88 -9.43 -11.04
N ALA A 265 -3.51 -10.35 -10.14
CA ALA A 265 -4.06 -10.46 -8.80
C ALA A 265 -3.91 -9.18 -7.95
N GLY A 266 -2.74 -8.53 -8.05
CA GLY A 266 -2.38 -7.33 -7.29
C GLY A 266 -2.70 -6.02 -7.99
N LEU A 267 -3.12 -6.06 -9.26
CA LEU A 267 -3.42 -4.88 -10.08
C LEU A 267 -4.85 -4.38 -9.80
N LEU A 268 -4.98 -3.57 -8.76
CA LEU A 268 -6.27 -3.08 -8.25
C LEU A 268 -6.60 -1.64 -8.64
N VAL A 269 -5.59 -0.85 -9.02
CA VAL A 269 -5.73 0.56 -9.43
C VAL A 269 -6.81 0.80 -10.49
N PRO A 270 -7.11 -0.10 -11.45
CA PRO A 270 -8.22 0.14 -12.37
C PRO A 270 -9.57 0.26 -11.65
N TYR A 271 -9.75 -0.41 -10.51
CA TYR A 271 -11.02 -0.58 -9.79
C TYR A 271 -11.15 0.27 -8.52
N ILE A 272 -10.02 0.65 -7.92
CA ILE A 272 -10.02 1.43 -6.66
C ILE A 272 -9.22 2.72 -6.76
N GLY A 273 -8.51 2.98 -7.85
CA GLY A 273 -7.58 4.10 -7.98
C GLY A 273 -6.30 3.90 -7.16
N ASN A 274 -5.46 4.93 -7.13
CA ASN A 274 -4.23 4.95 -6.36
C ASN A 274 -4.55 5.33 -4.90
N THR A 275 -4.38 4.38 -3.99
CA THR A 275 -4.52 4.58 -2.54
C THR A 275 -3.18 4.87 -1.87
N TYR A 276 -2.23 5.42 -2.63
CA TYR A 276 -0.96 5.98 -2.15
C TYR A 276 -0.15 5.03 -1.27
N SER A 277 0.08 5.31 0.02
CA SER A 277 0.81 4.44 0.94
C SER A 277 0.16 3.07 1.11
N GLY A 278 -1.14 2.94 0.82
CA GLY A 278 -1.84 1.66 0.74
C GLY A 278 -1.79 0.97 -0.63
N SER A 279 -1.28 1.61 -1.69
CA SER A 279 -1.48 1.19 -3.09
C SER A 279 -0.88 -0.18 -3.43
N ALA A 280 0.41 -0.37 -3.16
CA ALA A 280 1.05 -1.68 -3.35
C ALA A 280 0.58 -2.68 -2.28
N LEU A 281 0.32 -2.19 -1.07
CA LEU A 281 -0.06 -3.00 0.08
C LEU A 281 -1.45 -3.63 -0.05
N VAL A 282 -2.45 -2.92 -0.58
CA VAL A 282 -3.78 -3.49 -0.87
C VAL A 282 -3.67 -4.50 -2.03
N GLY A 283 -2.78 -4.27 -3.00
CA GLY A 283 -2.44 -5.26 -4.02
C GLY A 283 -1.93 -6.58 -3.43
N LEU A 284 -1.01 -6.51 -2.46
CA LEU A 284 -0.50 -7.70 -1.76
C LEU A 284 -1.62 -8.43 -0.98
N THR A 285 -2.58 -7.73 -0.38
CA THR A 285 -3.72 -8.41 0.28
C THR A 285 -4.56 -9.22 -0.70
N ALA A 286 -4.80 -8.71 -1.92
CA ALA A 286 -5.53 -9.44 -2.95
C ALA A 286 -4.75 -10.67 -3.46
N VAL A 287 -3.41 -10.58 -3.54
CA VAL A 287 -2.56 -11.75 -3.82
C VAL A 287 -2.69 -12.80 -2.72
N LEU A 288 -2.57 -12.42 -1.44
CA LEU A 288 -2.69 -13.36 -0.30
C LEU A 288 -4.09 -14.01 -0.19
N ASP A 289 -5.13 -13.34 -0.71
CA ASP A 289 -6.48 -13.90 -0.79
C ASP A 289 -6.63 -15.07 -1.81
N GLN A 290 -5.58 -15.38 -2.60
CA GLN A 290 -5.62 -16.49 -3.55
C GLN A 290 -4.32 -17.29 -3.70
N ALA A 291 -3.18 -16.79 -3.21
CA ALA A 291 -1.89 -17.48 -3.26
C ALA A 291 -1.91 -18.84 -2.54
N GLN A 292 -1.10 -19.78 -2.98
CA GLN A 292 -0.98 -21.12 -2.44
C GLN A 292 0.32 -21.28 -1.64
N PRO A 293 0.39 -22.23 -0.69
CA PRO A 293 1.64 -22.57 -0.03
C PRO A 293 2.77 -22.84 -1.02
N GLY A 294 3.95 -22.29 -0.75
CA GLY A 294 5.11 -22.36 -1.63
C GLY A 294 5.17 -21.25 -2.69
N ASP A 295 4.08 -20.52 -2.95
CA ASP A 295 4.10 -19.39 -3.87
C ASP A 295 5.06 -18.30 -3.36
N ARG A 296 5.97 -17.87 -4.24
CA ARG A 296 6.84 -16.72 -3.99
C ARG A 296 6.22 -15.45 -4.59
N ILE A 297 6.28 -14.36 -3.83
CA ILE A 297 5.69 -13.07 -4.16
C ILE A 297 6.79 -12.00 -4.12
N LEU A 298 6.87 -11.18 -5.16
CA LEU A 298 7.63 -9.93 -5.15
C LEU A 298 6.69 -8.77 -4.84
N LEU A 299 6.97 -7.99 -3.80
CA LEU A 299 6.34 -6.69 -3.56
C LEU A 299 7.37 -5.60 -3.84
N THR A 300 7.05 -4.60 -4.64
CA THR A 300 7.89 -3.40 -4.79
C THR A 300 7.04 -2.12 -4.74
N SER A 301 7.22 -1.33 -3.69
CA SER A 301 6.57 -0.03 -3.55
C SER A 301 7.35 1.07 -4.26
N PHE A 302 6.76 2.26 -4.34
CA PHE A 302 7.42 3.48 -4.76
C PHE A 302 6.78 4.63 -3.99
N GLY A 303 7.59 5.60 -3.57
CA GLY A 303 7.14 6.89 -3.12
C GLY A 303 8.04 7.97 -3.69
N SER A 304 7.41 9.05 -4.15
CA SER A 304 8.09 10.24 -4.66
C SER A 304 8.98 10.91 -3.61
N GLY A 305 9.99 11.65 -4.08
CA GLY A 305 11.01 12.28 -3.24
C GLY A 305 12.46 11.77 -3.34
N ALA A 306 12.84 10.54 -3.73
CA ALA A 306 12.07 9.36 -4.12
C ALA A 306 12.74 8.06 -3.66
N GLY A 307 11.95 7.00 -3.50
CA GLY A 307 12.47 5.69 -3.15
C GLY A 307 11.50 4.53 -3.34
N SER A 308 12.04 3.32 -3.33
CA SER A 308 11.30 2.07 -3.48
C SER A 308 11.78 1.03 -2.49
N ASP A 309 10.85 0.30 -1.87
CA ASP A 309 11.15 -0.89 -1.06
C ASP A 309 10.72 -2.13 -1.84
N ALA A 310 11.64 -3.06 -2.03
CA ALA A 310 11.38 -4.39 -2.56
C ALA A 310 11.39 -5.42 -1.43
N MET A 311 10.49 -6.41 -1.49
CA MET A 311 10.39 -7.50 -0.52
C MET A 311 10.08 -8.80 -1.26
N VAL A 312 10.79 -9.88 -0.93
CA VAL A 312 10.45 -11.24 -1.38
C VAL A 312 9.78 -11.97 -0.23
N LEU A 313 8.60 -12.52 -0.50
CA LEU A 313 7.83 -13.31 0.44
C LEU A 313 7.58 -14.71 -0.10
N THR A 314 7.57 -15.71 0.78
CA THR A 314 7.19 -17.09 0.45
C THR A 314 6.03 -17.53 1.31
N VAL A 315 4.92 -17.89 0.67
CA VAL A 315 3.66 -18.28 1.30
C VAL A 315 3.80 -19.61 2.02
N THR A 316 3.18 -19.73 3.19
CA THR A 316 3.24 -20.93 4.02
C THR A 316 1.92 -21.71 3.99
N GLU A 317 1.98 -22.93 4.51
CA GLU A 317 0.81 -23.80 4.75
C GLU A 317 -0.27 -23.17 5.65
N ARG A 318 0.04 -22.08 6.38
CA ARG A 318 -0.91 -21.44 7.32
C ARG A 318 -1.87 -20.47 6.64
N LEU A 319 -1.53 -19.99 5.43
CA LEU A 319 -2.34 -18.96 4.76
C LEU A 319 -3.80 -19.40 4.52
N PRO A 320 -4.09 -20.60 3.97
CA PRO A 320 -5.46 -21.02 3.69
C PRO A 320 -6.38 -21.00 4.92
N ASP A 321 -5.89 -21.44 6.08
CA ASP A 321 -6.65 -21.53 7.34
C ASP A 321 -7.03 -20.17 7.93
N ARG A 322 -6.29 -19.12 7.56
CA ARG A 322 -6.46 -17.78 8.13
C ARG A 322 -7.08 -16.79 7.17
N ARG A 323 -7.03 -17.08 5.86
CA ARG A 323 -7.59 -16.23 4.79
C ARG A 323 -9.04 -15.82 5.05
N GLY A 324 -9.88 -16.77 5.48
CA GLY A 324 -11.32 -16.57 5.70
C GLY A 324 -11.73 -15.92 7.03
N ARG A 325 -10.78 -15.57 7.91
CA ARG A 325 -11.08 -15.00 9.23
C ARG A 325 -11.46 -13.51 9.20
N ALA A 326 -11.32 -12.87 8.05
CA ALA A 326 -11.74 -11.49 7.80
C ALA A 326 -12.18 -11.35 6.34
N PRO A 327 -12.89 -10.28 5.96
CA PRO A 327 -13.31 -10.05 4.58
C PRO A 327 -12.12 -10.01 3.63
N ARG A 328 -12.28 -10.60 2.43
CA ARG A 328 -11.28 -10.54 1.37
C ARG A 328 -11.26 -9.15 0.75
N THR A 329 -10.15 -8.80 0.13
CA THR A 329 -9.94 -7.52 -0.56
C THR A 329 -11.03 -7.26 -1.59
N TRP A 330 -11.37 -8.29 -2.39
CA TRP A 330 -12.43 -8.19 -3.39
C TRP A 330 -13.84 -8.05 -2.81
N ASP A 331 -14.09 -8.43 -1.55
CA ASP A 331 -15.39 -8.20 -0.90
C ASP A 331 -15.61 -6.69 -0.70
N TYR A 332 -14.57 -5.96 -0.30
CA TYR A 332 -14.58 -4.49 -0.21
C TYR A 332 -14.74 -3.80 -1.58
N ILE A 333 -14.17 -4.37 -2.64
CA ILE A 333 -14.27 -3.82 -4.00
C ILE A 333 -15.66 -4.07 -4.59
N ARG A 334 -16.24 -5.25 -4.35
CA ARG A 334 -17.54 -5.67 -4.90
C ARG A 334 -18.72 -4.97 -4.24
N ARG A 335 -18.65 -4.65 -2.94
CA ARG A 335 -19.71 -3.93 -2.21
C ARG A 335 -19.89 -2.44 -2.62
N ARG A 336 -19.25 -2.02 -3.71
CA ARG A 336 -19.18 -0.61 -4.12
C ARG A 336 -20.54 0.02 -4.37
N THR A 337 -20.60 1.34 -4.19
CA THR A 337 -21.74 2.18 -4.57
C THR A 337 -21.25 3.34 -5.43
N PRO A 338 -21.61 3.37 -6.74
CA PRO A 338 -21.24 4.47 -7.62
C PRO A 338 -21.83 5.81 -7.15
N ILE A 339 -21.05 6.88 -7.30
CA ILE A 339 -21.47 8.26 -7.03
C ILE A 339 -21.11 9.16 -8.22
N ASP A 340 -21.79 10.30 -8.34
CA ASP A 340 -21.52 11.30 -9.36
C ASP A 340 -20.43 12.30 -8.92
N TYR A 341 -19.98 13.15 -9.85
CA TYR A 341 -18.97 14.16 -9.55
C TYR A 341 -19.42 15.13 -8.45
N GLY A 342 -20.70 15.52 -8.43
CA GLY A 342 -21.26 16.44 -7.44
C GLY A 342 -21.17 15.90 -6.01
N THR A 343 -21.58 14.66 -5.81
CA THR A 343 -21.46 13.97 -4.52
C THR A 343 -19.98 13.83 -4.11
N TYR A 344 -19.11 13.49 -5.06
CA TYR A 344 -17.67 13.36 -4.81
C TYR A 344 -17.04 14.68 -4.34
N VAL A 345 -17.29 15.80 -5.02
CA VAL A 345 -16.71 17.09 -4.61
C VAL A 345 -17.28 17.55 -3.26
N ARG A 346 -18.53 17.22 -2.94
CA ARG A 346 -19.09 17.43 -1.60
C ARG A 346 -18.35 16.61 -0.54
N TYR A 347 -18.22 15.29 -0.75
CA TYR A 347 -17.57 14.39 0.22
C TYR A 347 -16.10 14.70 0.44
N ARG A 348 -15.41 15.20 -0.59
CA ARG A 348 -14.00 15.59 -0.50
C ARG A 348 -13.78 17.05 -0.12
N GLY A 349 -14.84 17.78 0.22
CA GLY A 349 -14.81 19.20 0.62
C GLY A 349 -14.25 20.12 -0.45
N LYS A 350 -14.40 19.80 -1.74
CA LYS A 350 -13.78 20.49 -2.88
C LYS A 350 -14.61 21.65 -3.43
N LEU A 351 -15.80 21.86 -2.90
CA LEU A 351 -16.61 23.02 -3.18
C LEU A 351 -16.02 24.22 -2.43
N ALA A 352 -16.11 25.41 -3.03
CA ALA A 352 -15.82 26.65 -2.30
C ALA A 352 -16.87 26.82 -1.20
N ASP A 353 -16.43 27.31 -0.04
CA ASP A 353 -17.30 27.66 1.09
C ASP A 353 -18.25 28.82 0.77
#